data_AF-A0A2S2BPN8-F1
#
_entry.id   AF-A0A2S2BPN8-F1
#
_cell.length_a   1.000
_cell.length_b   1.000
_cell.length_c   1.000
_cell.angle_alpha   90.00
_cell.angle_beta   90.00
_cell.angle_gamma   90.00
#
_symmetry.space_group_name_H-M   'P 1'
#
loop_
_entity.id
_entity.type
_entity.pdbx_description
1 polymer ?
#
loop_
_entity_poly.entity_id
_entity_poly.type
_entity_poly.pdbx_seq_one_letter_code
_entity_poly.pdbx_strand_id
1 'polypeptide(L)'
;MDREAPRGLTLGELIRRQREMAELPMRQLAAMVGISNPYLSQIERNLREPSDRVLQAIADQLHLSADMLVSEASRAQKDSASAVITALREDPDLTNAQRKAIEEMYEAFRQLTVAKRKRPSTGPQD
;
A
#
# COMPACT_ATOMS: atom_id res chain seq x y z
N MET A 1 0.89 -5.49 -27.12
CA MET A 1 -0.13 -5.40 -26.06
C MET A 1 0.63 -5.50 -24.76
N ASP A 2 0.91 -4.35 -24.15
CA ASP A 2 1.59 -4.29 -22.87
C ASP A 2 0.70 -4.97 -21.84
N ARG A 3 1.07 -6.20 -21.44
CA ARG A 3 0.54 -6.77 -20.20
C ARG A 3 1.18 -5.96 -19.10
N GLU A 4 0.52 -4.90 -18.68
CA GLU A 4 0.83 -4.23 -17.42
C GLU A 4 0.72 -5.30 -16.34
N ALA A 5 1.86 -5.85 -15.92
CA ALA A 5 1.89 -6.81 -14.84
C ALA A 5 1.20 -6.16 -13.65
N PRO A 6 0.19 -6.81 -13.02
CA PRO A 6 -0.57 -6.18 -11.97
C PRO A 6 0.41 -5.82 -10.85
N ARG A 7 0.68 -4.51 -10.70
CA ARG A 7 1.41 -4.03 -9.52
C ARG A 7 0.57 -4.43 -8.33
N GLY A 8 1.21 -5.07 -7.38
CA GLY A 8 0.53 -5.49 -6.17
C GLY A 8 -0.05 -4.29 -5.45
N LEU A 9 -1.34 -4.36 -5.12
CA LEU A 9 -2.03 -3.26 -4.45
C LEU A 9 -1.44 -3.05 -3.05
N THR A 10 -1.22 -1.79 -2.72
CA THR A 10 -0.91 -1.42 -1.35
C THR A 10 -2.15 -1.50 -0.46
N LEU A 11 -1.98 -1.34 0.86
CA LEU A 11 -3.10 -1.32 1.80
C LEU A 11 -4.12 -0.22 1.47
N GLY A 12 -3.66 1.01 1.20
CA GLY A 12 -4.54 2.12 0.85
C GLY A 12 -5.33 1.89 -0.44
N GLU A 13 -4.66 1.35 -1.46
CA GLU A 13 -5.30 1.01 -2.74
C GLU A 13 -6.31 -0.12 -2.57
N LEU A 14 -5.99 -1.11 -1.71
CA LEU A 14 -6.90 -2.19 -1.37
C LEU A 14 -8.15 -1.65 -0.64
N ILE A 15 -7.99 -0.78 0.36
CA ILE A 15 -9.11 -0.11 1.05
C ILE A 15 -9.97 0.65 0.05
N ARG A 16 -9.34 1.44 -0.83
CA ARG A 16 -10.04 2.18 -1.89
C ARG A 16 -10.84 1.26 -2.79
N ARG A 17 -10.23 0.17 -3.27
CA ARG A 17 -10.86 -0.81 -4.15
C ARG A 17 -12.07 -1.45 -3.47
N GLN A 18 -11.93 -1.87 -2.22
CA GLN A 18 -13.03 -2.48 -1.47
C GLN A 18 -14.18 -1.49 -1.23
N ARG A 19 -13.85 -0.24 -0.91
CA ARG A 19 -14.85 0.84 -0.79
C ARG A 19 -15.61 1.05 -2.11
N GLU A 20 -14.90 1.11 -3.24
CA GLU A 20 -15.50 1.29 -4.56
C GLU A 20 -16.35 0.09 -4.98
N MET A 21 -15.92 -1.14 -4.68
CA MET A 21 -16.70 -2.36 -4.90
C MET A 21 -17.98 -2.41 -4.07
N ALA A 22 -17.95 -1.83 -2.86
CA ALA A 22 -19.12 -1.66 -2.01
C ALA A 22 -19.98 -0.44 -2.38
N GLU A 23 -19.64 0.27 -3.47
CA GLU A 23 -20.32 1.49 -3.92
C GLU A 23 -20.41 2.59 -2.84
N LEU A 24 -19.47 2.59 -1.89
CA LEU A 24 -19.46 3.52 -0.77
C LEU A 24 -18.72 4.82 -1.15
N PRO A 25 -19.38 5.99 -1.09
CA PRO A 25 -18.69 7.27 -1.22
C PRO A 25 -17.65 7.47 -0.12
N MET A 26 -16.48 8.02 -0.46
CA MET A 26 -15.40 8.27 0.49
C MET A 26 -15.86 9.10 1.72
N ARG A 27 -16.76 10.08 1.52
CA ARG A 27 -17.31 10.89 2.61
C ARG A 27 -18.15 10.05 3.58
N GLN A 28 -18.89 9.06 3.06
CA GLN A 28 -19.71 8.16 3.86
C GLN A 28 -18.84 7.21 4.67
N LEU A 29 -17.84 6.55 4.06
CA LEU A 29 -16.92 5.69 4.80
C LEU A 29 -16.17 6.45 5.89
N ALA A 30 -15.67 7.65 5.59
CA ALA A 30 -15.00 8.49 6.59
C ALA A 30 -15.91 8.81 7.79
N ALA A 31 -17.19 9.13 7.53
CA ALA A 31 -18.17 9.38 8.59
C ALA A 31 -18.46 8.14 9.43
N MET A 32 -18.64 6.97 8.80
CA MET A 32 -18.90 5.70 9.51
C MET A 32 -17.72 5.27 10.39
N VAL A 33 -16.49 5.52 9.93
CA VAL A 33 -15.25 5.23 10.67
C VAL A 33 -14.97 6.29 11.77
N GLY A 34 -15.61 7.46 11.70
CA GLY A 34 -15.39 8.55 12.64
C GLY A 34 -14.09 9.33 12.38
N ILE A 35 -13.65 9.43 11.13
CA ILE A 35 -12.45 10.16 10.72
C ILE A 35 -12.77 11.26 9.69
N SER A 36 -11.84 12.19 9.52
CA SER A 36 -12.00 13.23 8.50
C SER A 36 -11.83 12.66 7.08
N ASN A 37 -12.59 13.20 6.14
CA ASN A 37 -12.47 12.81 4.73
C ASN A 37 -11.06 13.03 4.14
N PRO A 38 -10.35 14.14 4.46
CA PRO A 38 -8.94 14.29 4.07
C PRO A 38 -8.04 13.18 4.62
N TYR A 39 -8.26 12.72 5.85
CA TYR A 39 -7.46 11.66 6.44
C TYR A 39 -7.70 10.31 5.74
N LEU A 40 -8.96 9.94 5.47
CA LEU A 40 -9.26 8.76 4.66
C LEU A 40 -8.64 8.84 3.26
N SER A 41 -8.68 10.01 2.61
CA SER A 41 -8.03 10.24 1.33
C SER A 41 -6.50 10.06 1.39
N GLN A 42 -5.86 10.45 2.49
CA GLN A 42 -4.43 10.21 2.69
C GLN A 42 -4.12 8.72 2.86
N ILE A 43 -4.98 7.98 3.58
CA ILE A 43 -4.86 6.54 3.75
C ILE A 43 -5.00 5.82 2.41
N GLU A 44 -6.07 6.09 1.65
CA GLU A 44 -6.34 5.44 0.35
C GLU A 44 -5.24 5.71 -0.69
N ARG A 45 -4.51 6.82 -0.56
CA ARG A 45 -3.37 7.18 -1.42
C ARG A 45 -2.01 6.76 -0.86
N ASN A 46 -1.98 6.04 0.26
CA ASN A 46 -0.76 5.58 0.93
C ASN A 46 0.17 6.72 1.39
N LEU A 47 -0.39 7.90 1.60
CA LEU A 47 0.33 9.07 2.12
C LEU A 47 0.41 9.05 3.64
N ARG A 48 -0.48 8.30 4.29
CA ARG A 48 -0.50 8.15 5.74
C ARG A 48 -0.95 6.76 6.13
N GLU A 49 -0.29 6.19 7.13
CA GLU A 49 -0.67 4.90 7.70
C GLU A 49 -1.79 5.10 8.73
N PRO A 50 -2.89 4.34 8.66
CA PRO A 50 -3.92 4.38 9.70
C PRO A 50 -3.36 3.80 11.01
N SER A 51 -3.87 4.24 12.15
CA SER A 51 -3.66 3.51 13.40
C SER A 51 -4.43 2.19 13.38
N ASP A 52 -4.04 1.23 14.22
CA ASP A 52 -4.73 -0.07 14.32
C ASP A 52 -6.23 0.10 14.57
N ARG A 53 -6.61 1.05 15.43
CA ARG A 53 -8.02 1.37 15.69
C ARG A 53 -8.75 1.87 14.44
N VAL A 54 -8.12 2.73 13.65
CA VAL A 54 -8.72 3.27 12.40
C VAL A 54 -8.79 2.17 11.34
N LEU A 55 -7.75 1.36 11.21
CA LEU A 55 -7.73 0.23 10.29
C LEU A 55 -8.82 -0.78 10.62
N GLN A 56 -8.99 -1.13 11.90
CA GLN A 56 -10.04 -2.03 12.35
C GLN A 56 -11.43 -1.45 12.04
N ALA A 57 -11.66 -0.17 12.35
CA ALA A 57 -12.93 0.48 12.05
C ALA A 57 -13.22 0.53 10.53
N ILE A 58 -12.21 0.76 9.69
CA ILE A 58 -12.35 0.68 8.23
C ILE A 58 -12.73 -0.75 7.80
N ALA A 59 -12.03 -1.76 8.34
CA ALA A 59 -12.28 -3.15 8.01
C ALA A 59 -13.70 -3.58 8.39
N ASP A 60 -14.16 -3.20 9.59
CA ASP A 60 -15.51 -3.48 10.08
C ASP A 60 -16.60 -2.90 9.16
N GLN A 61 -16.44 -1.64 8.73
CA GLN A 61 -17.39 -0.98 7.81
C GLN A 61 -17.37 -1.55 6.39
N LEU A 62 -16.27 -2.18 5.99
CA LEU A 62 -16.14 -2.87 4.71
C LEU A 62 -16.49 -4.37 4.80
N HIS A 63 -16.92 -4.85 5.98
CA HIS A 63 -17.19 -6.26 6.25
C HIS A 63 -15.98 -7.18 5.96
N LEU A 64 -14.78 -6.72 6.30
CA LEU A 64 -13.51 -7.42 6.12
C LEU A 64 -12.78 -7.53 7.46
N SER A 65 -11.77 -8.41 7.49
CA SER A 65 -10.81 -8.45 8.60
C SER A 65 -9.64 -7.49 8.33
N ALA A 66 -9.21 -6.77 9.36
CA ALA A 66 -8.01 -5.93 9.29
C ALA A 66 -6.77 -6.76 8.94
N ASP A 67 -6.63 -7.96 9.52
CA ASP A 67 -5.54 -8.88 9.21
C ASP A 67 -5.58 -9.36 7.76
N MET A 68 -6.78 -9.60 7.22
CA MET A 68 -6.96 -9.96 5.81
C MET A 68 -6.51 -8.82 4.89
N LEU A 69 -6.89 -7.57 5.19
CA LEU A 69 -6.45 -6.40 4.41
C LEU A 69 -4.92 -6.26 4.41
N VAL A 70 -4.29 -6.40 5.59
CA VAL A 70 -2.83 -6.30 5.73
C VAL A 70 -2.12 -7.46 5.03
N SER A 71 -2.65 -8.68 5.16
CA SER A 71 -2.08 -9.89 4.55
C SER A 71 -2.13 -9.83 3.03
N GLU A 72 -3.29 -9.48 2.46
CA GLU A 72 -3.46 -9.32 1.01
C GLU A 72 -2.56 -8.22 0.44
N ALA A 73 -2.49 -7.06 1.11
CA ALA A 73 -1.59 -5.99 0.71
C ALA A 73 -0.10 -6.40 0.81
N SER A 74 0.26 -7.21 1.80
CA SER A 74 1.64 -7.71 1.98
C SER A 74 2.00 -8.74 0.92
N ARG A 75 1.08 -9.65 0.61
CA ARG A 75 1.23 -10.64 -0.46
C ARG A 75 1.39 -9.97 -1.82
N ALA A 76 0.50 -9.03 -2.13
CA ALA A 76 0.56 -8.28 -3.38
C ALA A 76 1.90 -7.53 -3.52
N GLN A 77 2.37 -6.87 -2.45
CA GLN A 77 3.68 -6.20 -2.46
C GLN A 77 4.87 -7.16 -2.65
N LYS A 78 4.81 -8.38 -2.10
CA LYS A 78 5.84 -9.41 -2.32
C LYS A 78 5.84 -9.89 -3.77
N ASP A 79 4.66 -10.16 -4.32
CA ASP A 79 4.50 -10.62 -5.71
C ASP A 79 5.03 -9.55 -6.69
N SER A 80 4.67 -8.28 -6.45
CA SER A 80 5.17 -7.17 -7.25
C SER A 80 6.68 -7.00 -7.18
N ALA A 81 7.28 -7.18 -6.00
CA ALA A 81 8.72 -7.08 -5.85
C ALA A 81 9.46 -8.23 -6.52
N SER A 82 8.93 -9.45 -6.39
CA SER A 82 9.48 -10.60 -7.09
C SER A 82 9.44 -10.39 -8.61
N ALA A 83 8.35 -9.84 -9.15
CA ALA A 83 8.25 -9.56 -10.59
C ALA A 83 9.30 -8.54 -11.06
N VAL A 84 9.55 -7.48 -10.28
CA VAL A 84 10.58 -6.47 -10.62
C VAL A 84 11.98 -7.09 -10.61
N ILE A 85 12.32 -7.86 -9.57
CA ILE A 85 13.62 -8.53 -9.47
C ILE A 85 13.81 -9.53 -10.61
N THR A 86 12.78 -10.31 -10.96
CA THR A 86 12.83 -11.21 -12.12
C THR A 86 13.09 -10.44 -13.42
N ALA A 87 12.37 -9.33 -13.66
CA ALA A 87 12.57 -8.52 -14.85
C ALA A 87 14.01 -7.96 -14.95
N LEU A 88 14.59 -7.49 -13.85
CA LEU A 88 15.99 -7.04 -13.81
C LEU A 88 16.99 -8.16 -14.12
N ARG A 89 16.66 -9.40 -13.76
CA ARG A 89 17.48 -10.60 -14.02
C ARG A 89 17.41 -11.10 -15.45
N GLU A 90 16.31 -10.84 -16.13
CA GLU A 90 16.10 -11.24 -17.52
C GLU A 90 16.53 -10.17 -18.52
N ASP A 91 16.81 -8.95 -18.07
CA ASP A 91 17.28 -7.84 -18.90
C ASP A 91 18.67 -8.14 -19.53
N PRO A 92 18.76 -8.27 -20.87
CA PRO A 92 20.00 -8.60 -21.57
C PRO A 92 20.99 -7.43 -21.67
N ASP A 93 20.53 -6.19 -21.48
CA ASP A 93 21.35 -4.98 -21.61
C ASP A 93 22.06 -4.61 -20.30
N LEU A 94 21.79 -5.35 -19.21
CA LEU A 94 22.42 -5.17 -17.91
C LEU A 94 23.57 -6.15 -17.68
N THR A 95 24.73 -5.63 -17.29
CA THR A 95 25.82 -6.43 -16.74
C THR A 95 25.45 -6.96 -15.34
N ASN A 96 26.12 -8.03 -14.90
CA ASN A 96 25.93 -8.58 -13.55
C ASN A 96 26.18 -7.55 -12.43
N ALA A 97 27.15 -6.64 -12.61
CA ALA A 97 27.46 -5.60 -11.65
C ALA A 97 26.35 -4.53 -11.58
N GLN A 98 25.84 -4.08 -12.73
CA GLN A 98 24.73 -3.12 -12.79
C GLN A 98 23.46 -3.72 -12.19
N ARG A 99 23.14 -4.97 -12.55
CA ARG A 99 22.00 -5.68 -12.00
C ARG A 99 22.04 -5.75 -10.47
N LYS A 100 23.18 -6.15 -9.91
CA LYS A 100 23.39 -6.21 -8.46
C LYS A 100 23.18 -4.84 -7.81
N ALA A 101 23.75 -3.78 -8.38
CA ALA A 101 23.59 -2.43 -7.85
C ALA A 101 22.13 -1.94 -7.87
N ILE A 102 21.36 -2.25 -8.93
CA ILE A 102 19.94 -1.90 -9.03
C ILE A 102 19.12 -2.69 -8.01
N GLU A 103 19.36 -4.00 -7.85
CA GLU A 103 18.68 -4.83 -6.84
C GLU A 103 18.93 -4.29 -5.41
N GLU A 104 20.18 -3.93 -5.08
CA GLU A 104 20.55 -3.35 -3.78
C GLU A 104 19.85 -2.00 -3.52
N MET A 105 19.85 -1.12 -4.53
CA MET A 105 19.19 0.19 -4.44
C MET A 105 17.68 0.06 -4.30
N TYR A 106 17.06 -0.86 -5.05
CA TYR A 106 15.64 -1.14 -4.99
C TYR A 106 15.21 -1.57 -3.59
N GLU A 107 15.93 -2.51 -2.98
CA GLU A 107 15.62 -2.97 -1.62
C GLU A 107 15.85 -1.87 -0.59
N ALA A 108 16.91 -1.07 -0.72
CA ALA A 108 17.17 0.06 0.16
C ALA A 108 16.01 1.08 0.14
N PHE A 109 15.53 1.47 -1.04
CA PHE A 109 14.40 2.39 -1.15
C PHE A 109 13.11 1.80 -0.60
N ARG A 110 12.83 0.52 -0.84
CA ARG A 110 11.64 -0.13 -0.26
C ARG A 110 11.65 -0.11 1.26
N GLN A 111 12.77 -0.46 1.87
CA GLN A 111 12.91 -0.44 3.32
C GLN A 111 12.71 0.97 3.87
N LEU A 112 13.28 1.99 3.23
CA LEU A 112 13.08 3.39 3.60
C LEU A 112 11.61 3.82 3.50
N THR A 113 10.90 3.42 2.43
CA THR A 113 9.47 3.74 2.27
C THR A 113 8.62 3.06 3.34
N VAL A 114 8.86 1.78 3.64
CA VAL A 114 8.16 1.05 4.70
C VAL A 114 8.44 1.68 6.07
N ALA A 115 9.70 2.04 6.35
CA ALA A 115 10.08 2.68 7.60
C ALA A 115 9.47 4.08 7.77
N LYS A 116 9.36 4.86 6.69
CA LYS A 116 8.70 6.18 6.71
C LYS A 116 7.20 6.09 6.98
N ARG A 117 6.52 5.08 6.43
CA ARG A 117 5.08 4.87 6.66
C ARG A 117 4.78 4.56 8.12
N LYS A 118 5.58 3.67 8.73
CA LYS A 118 5.41 3.22 10.13
C LYS A 118 5.62 4.28 11.19
N ARG A 119 6.22 5.43 10.85
CA ARG A 119 6.39 6.53 11.81
C ARG A 119 5.08 7.31 11.87
N PRO A 120 4.29 7.22 12.96
CA PRO A 120 3.12 8.06 13.09
C PRO A 120 3.59 9.51 13.05
N SER A 121 2.97 10.32 12.19
CA SER A 121 3.19 11.77 12.21
C SER A 121 2.62 12.29 13.53
N THR A 122 3.47 12.47 14.53
CA THR A 122 3.19 13.27 15.71
C THR A 122 2.97 14.70 15.23
N GLY A 123 1.72 15.05 14.91
CA GLY A 123 1.31 16.43 14.69
C GLY A 123 0.96 17.07 16.04
N PRO A 124 1.17 18.38 16.22
CA PRO A 124 0.83 19.07 17.46
C PRO A 124 -0.68 19.00 17.70
N GLN A 125 -1.07 18.75 18.95
CA GLN A 125 -2.43 18.99 19.42
C GLN A 125 -2.56 20.50 19.63
N ASP A 126 -3.40 21.15 18.82
CA ASP A 126 -4.05 22.40 19.19
C ASP A 126 -5.36 22.07 19.93
#